data_AF-A0A953JEN6-F1
#
_entry.id   AF-A0A953JEN6-F1
#
_cell.length_a   1.000
_cell.length_b   1.000
_cell.length_c   1.000
_cell.angle_alpha   90.00
_cell.angle_beta   90.00
_cell.angle_gamma   90.00
#
_symmetry.space_group_name_H-M   'P 1'
#
loop_
_entity.id
_entity.type
_entity.pdbx_description
1 polymer ?
#
loop_
_entity_poly.entity_id
_entity_poly.type
_entity_poly.pdbx_seq_one_letter_code
_entity_poly.pdbx_strand_id
1 'polypeptide(L)'
;MSRFRSNDGEWVRDAERALRDALAGEAATITPSTDGLARIRQRTAARPRLWPRWFAVAGTAAATAAVVAIAVLASQARSGHEPGTPLGGGETPSQTETTPASPSSGSPSSTPSASAATYTVTLYYVGVRPDPRQLLFEERVQRPVPAGKAVIRDAVTALLETTPSDPDYTSYWPQGTTLTGATVHDTTAIIELSMPETSPSTTPSEVPASPAPPAGLGAISVQQLLYTIHAAAPKVTSMELRINGSDVTTLWGDTISEPVALAPAMEVFSHVWITSPTEGQVIAASGSGPTPVRITGKAIVFEGTVNWDVLRGDQVVARGAAQTVGAPEQGDWSVTVPLEPGSYTIRAYEISAKDGSITYLDDKTITIQAATPTS
;
A
#
# COMPACT_ATOMS: atom_id res chain seq x y z
N MET A 1 20.54 -45.98 35.18
CA MET A 1 19.69 -45.13 34.33
C MET A 1 20.57 -44.46 33.27
N SER A 2 20.74 -45.06 32.09
CA SER A 2 21.39 -44.42 30.93
C SER A 2 21.17 -45.26 29.68
N ARG A 3 20.04 -45.05 28.99
CA ARG A 3 19.79 -45.42 27.59
C ARG A 3 18.55 -44.68 27.09
N PHE A 4 18.71 -43.42 26.66
CA PHE A 4 17.74 -42.70 25.82
C PHE A 4 18.44 -41.44 25.30
N ARG A 5 19.30 -41.57 24.27
CA ARG A 5 19.92 -40.40 23.61
C ARG A 5 20.57 -40.70 22.24
N SER A 6 19.97 -41.59 21.42
CA SER A 6 20.58 -41.97 20.12
C SER A 6 19.64 -42.05 18.91
N ASN A 7 18.38 -41.57 18.97
CA ASN A 7 17.45 -41.72 17.84
C ASN A 7 17.18 -40.44 17.03
N ASP A 8 17.53 -39.26 17.51
CA ASP A 8 17.10 -38.01 16.85
C ASP A 8 18.00 -37.62 15.66
N GLY A 9 19.21 -38.18 15.57
CA GLY A 9 20.19 -37.84 14.53
C GLY A 9 20.06 -38.63 13.22
N GLU A 10 19.46 -39.83 13.24
CA GLU A 10 19.22 -40.62 12.03
C GLU A 10 18.05 -40.06 11.22
N TRP A 11 16.97 -39.67 11.90
CA TRP A 11 15.77 -39.13 11.26
C TRP A 11 16.05 -37.88 10.42
N VAL A 12 16.91 -36.98 10.91
CA VAL A 12 17.28 -35.75 10.19
C VAL A 12 18.09 -36.05 8.92
N ARG A 13 19.00 -37.03 8.97
CA ARG A 13 19.82 -37.41 7.80
C ARG A 13 19.01 -38.13 6.73
N ASP A 14 17.99 -38.88 7.14
CA ASP A 14 17.11 -39.57 6.20
C ASP A 14 16.14 -38.61 5.52
N ALA A 15 15.63 -37.61 6.25
CA ALA A 15 14.84 -36.52 5.69
C ALA A 15 15.66 -35.66 4.70
N GLU A 16 16.93 -35.35 5.03
CA GLU A 16 17.81 -34.58 4.15
C GLU A 16 18.14 -35.35 2.86
N ARG A 17 18.39 -36.67 2.95
CA ARG A 17 18.61 -37.51 1.77
C ARG A 17 17.38 -37.59 0.90
N ALA A 18 16.19 -37.80 1.48
CA ALA A 18 14.94 -37.83 0.73
C ALA A 18 14.67 -36.49 0.01
N LEU A 19 14.98 -35.36 0.65
CA LEU A 19 14.82 -34.04 0.04
C LEU A 19 15.82 -33.82 -1.10
N ARG A 20 17.09 -34.22 -0.93
CA ARG A 20 18.10 -34.12 -2.00
C ARG A 20 17.73 -34.99 -3.21
N ASP A 21 17.24 -36.20 -2.98
CA ASP A 21 16.85 -37.11 -4.06
C ASP A 21 15.60 -36.59 -4.80
N ALA A 22 14.64 -36.01 -4.08
CA ALA A 22 13.46 -35.37 -4.69
C ALA A 22 13.85 -34.16 -5.56
N LEU A 23 14.74 -33.30 -5.05
CA LEU A 23 15.23 -32.13 -5.79
C LEU A 23 16.09 -32.51 -7.00
N ALA A 24 16.91 -33.55 -6.88
CA ALA A 24 17.71 -34.07 -7.99
C ALA A 24 16.82 -34.73 -9.07
N GLY A 25 15.75 -35.41 -8.66
CA GLY A 25 14.74 -35.98 -9.57
C GLY A 25 14.02 -34.89 -10.36
N GLU A 26 13.59 -33.82 -9.69
CA GLU A 26 12.90 -32.70 -10.34
C GLU A 26 13.85 -31.88 -11.24
N ALA A 27 15.11 -31.72 -10.85
CA ALA A 27 16.09 -31.05 -11.71
C ALA A 27 16.36 -31.84 -13.01
N ALA A 28 16.22 -33.17 -13.00
CA ALA A 28 16.40 -34.01 -14.18
C ALA A 28 15.21 -33.97 -15.15
N THR A 29 14.03 -33.52 -14.72
CA THR A 29 12.84 -33.38 -15.59
C THR A 29 12.81 -32.03 -16.32
N ILE A 30 13.55 -31.03 -15.84
CA ILE A 30 13.67 -29.73 -16.49
C ILE A 30 14.66 -29.83 -17.65
N THR A 31 14.14 -29.86 -18.88
CA THR A 31 14.97 -29.66 -20.08
C THR A 31 15.04 -28.16 -20.37
N PRO A 32 16.21 -27.51 -20.23
CA PRO A 32 16.35 -26.10 -20.57
C PRO A 32 16.04 -25.90 -22.05
N SER A 33 15.24 -24.90 -22.39
CA SER A 33 15.01 -24.57 -23.80
C SER A 33 16.34 -24.14 -24.43
N THR A 34 16.66 -24.71 -25.59
CA THR A 34 17.89 -24.44 -26.35
C THR A 34 18.05 -22.96 -26.75
N ASP A 35 16.97 -22.19 -26.67
CA ASP A 35 16.89 -20.78 -27.06
C ASP A 35 16.94 -19.79 -25.89
N GLY A 36 16.98 -20.27 -24.64
CA GLY A 36 16.95 -19.41 -23.45
C GLY A 36 18.11 -18.41 -23.39
N LEU A 37 19.32 -18.85 -23.75
CA LEU A 37 20.52 -18.01 -23.78
C LEU A 37 20.48 -16.96 -24.90
N ALA A 38 19.94 -17.31 -26.07
CA ALA A 38 19.80 -16.38 -27.18
C ALA A 38 18.78 -15.28 -26.83
N ARG A 39 17.67 -15.65 -26.21
CA ARG A 39 16.63 -14.72 -25.73
C ARG A 39 17.16 -13.74 -24.67
N ILE A 40 18.02 -14.19 -23.75
CA ILE A 40 18.68 -13.31 -22.76
C ILE A 40 19.66 -12.34 -23.44
N ARG A 41 20.48 -12.83 -24.39
CA ARG A 41 21.42 -11.99 -25.14
C ARG A 41 20.71 -10.92 -25.97
N GLN A 42 19.58 -11.25 -26.58
CA GLN A 42 18.78 -10.33 -27.38
C GLN A 42 18.16 -9.21 -26.53
N ARG A 43 17.69 -9.52 -25.31
CA ARG A 43 17.24 -8.50 -24.34
C ARG A 43 18.37 -7.59 -23.87
N THR A 44 19.60 -8.10 -23.80
CA THR A 44 20.75 -7.33 -23.32
C THR A 44 21.33 -6.40 -24.42
N ALA A 45 21.15 -6.76 -25.70
CA ALA A 45 21.69 -6.01 -26.84
C ALA A 45 20.83 -4.80 -27.26
N ALA A 46 19.55 -4.73 -26.86
CA ALA A 46 18.59 -3.74 -27.33
C ALA A 46 18.58 -2.40 -26.55
N ARG A 47 19.75 -1.90 -26.11
CA ARG A 47 19.87 -0.53 -25.57
C ARG A 47 20.86 0.29 -26.41
N PRO A 48 20.40 1.13 -27.35
CA PRO A 48 21.25 2.18 -27.90
C PRO A 48 21.50 3.24 -26.80
N ARG A 49 22.73 3.28 -26.31
CA ARG A 49 23.24 4.34 -25.43
C ARG A 49 23.44 5.61 -26.24
N LEU A 50 22.54 6.57 -26.08
CA LEU A 50 22.79 7.97 -26.44
C LEU A 50 22.32 8.84 -25.29
N TRP A 51 23.25 9.22 -24.40
CA TRP A 51 23.20 10.52 -23.71
C TRP A 51 24.62 10.96 -23.28
N PRO A 52 24.89 12.28 -23.26
CA PRO A 52 26.24 12.84 -23.22
C PRO A 52 26.82 12.89 -21.81
N ARG A 53 28.15 12.81 -21.76
CA ARG A 53 28.99 12.65 -20.57
C ARG A 53 29.36 13.96 -19.88
N TRP A 54 28.59 14.44 -18.90
CA TRP A 54 29.07 15.39 -17.88
C TRP A 54 28.32 15.00 -16.60
N PHE A 55 28.90 14.38 -15.57
CA PHE A 55 30.01 14.80 -14.72
C PHE A 55 30.77 13.59 -14.15
N ALA A 56 32.09 13.73 -14.05
CA ALA A 56 32.93 12.92 -13.19
C ALA A 56 33.34 13.78 -11.98
N VAL A 57 33.00 13.36 -10.76
CA VAL A 57 33.87 13.58 -9.59
C VAL A 57 33.80 12.34 -8.72
N ALA A 58 35.01 11.88 -8.38
CA ALA A 58 35.34 10.68 -7.66
C ALA A 58 35.00 10.75 -6.16
N GLY A 59 34.80 9.58 -5.56
CA GLY A 59 34.71 9.40 -4.12
C GLY A 59 34.70 7.93 -3.76
N THR A 60 35.85 7.26 -3.88
CA THR A 60 36.07 5.88 -3.44
C THR A 60 35.83 5.75 -1.94
N ALA A 61 34.88 4.91 -1.54
CA ALA A 61 34.82 4.36 -0.19
C ALA A 61 34.54 2.86 -0.30
N ALA A 62 35.60 2.06 -0.21
CA ALA A 62 35.49 0.64 0.08
C ALA A 62 35.04 0.50 1.54
N ALA A 63 33.87 -0.07 1.77
CA ALA A 63 33.42 -0.49 3.10
C ALA A 63 33.02 -1.96 3.05
N THR A 64 33.98 -2.81 3.37
CA THR A 64 33.77 -4.21 3.74
C THR A 64 32.99 -4.21 5.06
N ALA A 65 31.72 -4.65 5.06
CA ALA A 65 30.99 -4.92 6.29
C ALA A 65 30.72 -6.43 6.39
N ALA A 66 31.53 -7.10 7.20
CA ALA A 66 31.20 -8.41 7.74
C ALA A 66 30.29 -8.21 8.95
N VAL A 67 29.12 -8.83 8.98
CA VAL A 67 28.26 -8.86 10.17
C VAL A 67 28.11 -10.30 10.67
N VAL A 68 28.57 -10.48 11.90
CA VAL A 68 28.44 -11.68 12.73
C VAL A 68 27.04 -11.70 13.33
N ALA A 69 26.36 -12.83 13.23
CA ALA A 69 25.07 -13.09 13.87
C ALA A 69 25.21 -13.25 15.38
N ILE A 70 24.31 -12.63 16.16
CA ILE A 70 24.02 -13.04 17.54
C ILE A 70 22.50 -13.05 17.73
N ALA A 71 21.95 -14.26 17.90
CA ALA A 71 20.60 -14.49 18.40
C ALA A 71 20.63 -14.59 19.93
N VAL A 72 19.78 -13.85 20.63
CA VAL A 72 19.45 -14.11 22.03
C VAL A 72 17.93 -14.17 22.18
N LEU A 73 17.44 -15.39 22.34
CA LEU A 73 16.13 -15.71 22.91
C LEU A 73 16.23 -15.64 24.44
N ALA A 74 15.33 -14.89 25.07
CA ALA A 74 14.97 -15.14 26.47
C ALA A 74 13.54 -14.67 26.75
N SER A 75 12.89 -15.44 27.60
CA SER A 75 11.45 -15.65 27.73
C SER A 75 10.90 -15.23 29.11
N GLN A 76 9.58 -14.99 29.16
CA GLN A 76 8.68 -15.08 30.34
C GLN A 76 8.74 -13.88 31.34
N ALA A 77 7.70 -13.48 32.08
CA ALA A 77 6.51 -14.17 32.57
C ALA A 77 5.37 -13.19 32.96
N ARG A 78 4.16 -13.74 33.11
CA ARG A 78 2.90 -13.16 33.64
C ARG A 78 2.99 -12.78 35.13
N SER A 79 2.10 -11.88 35.62
CA SER A 79 1.34 -12.03 36.89
C SER A 79 0.30 -10.92 37.18
N GLY A 80 -0.94 -11.33 37.55
CA GLY A 80 -1.92 -10.73 38.50
C GLY A 80 -2.59 -9.38 38.15
N HIS A 81 -3.76 -8.97 38.66
CA HIS A 81 -4.70 -9.47 39.68
C HIS A 81 -6.03 -8.64 39.56
N GLU A 82 -7.19 -9.23 39.83
CA GLU A 82 -8.48 -8.58 40.19
C GLU A 82 -8.91 -9.12 41.57
N PRO A 83 -10.01 -8.71 42.27
CA PRO A 83 -11.03 -7.66 42.01
C PRO A 83 -11.37 -6.80 43.26
N GLY A 84 -12.34 -5.88 43.17
CA GLY A 84 -12.99 -5.27 44.34
C GLY A 84 -14.30 -4.53 44.05
N THR A 85 -15.41 -5.01 44.63
CA THR A 85 -16.71 -4.32 44.80
C THR A 85 -17.00 -4.19 46.30
N PRO A 86 -17.78 -3.20 46.78
CA PRO A 86 -19.14 -3.54 47.22
C PRO A 86 -20.22 -2.41 47.16
N LEU A 87 -21.50 -2.84 47.03
CA LEU A 87 -22.78 -2.52 47.74
C LEU A 87 -22.94 -1.14 48.45
N GLY A 88 -24.10 -0.45 48.55
CA GLY A 88 -25.52 -0.72 48.31
C GLY A 88 -26.42 0.34 49.01
N GLY A 89 -27.76 0.25 48.86
CA GLY A 89 -28.81 0.93 49.65
C GLY A 89 -29.40 2.22 49.03
N GLY A 90 -30.71 2.49 48.96
CA GLY A 90 -31.90 1.88 49.56
C GLY A 90 -32.73 2.90 50.34
N GLU A 91 -33.90 3.26 49.80
CA GLU A 91 -35.11 3.84 50.46
C GLU A 91 -35.39 5.37 50.48
N THR A 92 -36.70 5.63 50.33
CA THR A 92 -37.56 6.84 50.12
C THR A 92 -38.47 6.93 51.38
N PRO A 93 -39.13 8.05 51.84
CA PRO A 93 -40.07 8.90 51.05
C PRO A 93 -40.42 10.35 51.52
N SER A 94 -41.29 10.99 50.69
CA SER A 94 -42.33 12.02 50.99
C SER A 94 -41.93 13.42 51.47
N GLN A 95 -42.62 14.53 51.18
CA GLN A 95 -43.62 15.00 50.20
C GLN A 95 -43.84 16.47 50.63
N THR A 96 -43.76 17.46 49.73
CA THR A 96 -44.48 18.74 49.92
C THR A 96 -44.94 19.29 48.57
N GLU A 97 -46.22 19.61 48.57
CA GLU A 97 -47.12 20.04 47.52
C GLU A 97 -46.87 21.51 47.10
N THR A 98 -46.94 21.83 45.81
CA THR A 98 -47.40 23.16 45.33
C THR A 98 -47.81 23.10 43.86
N THR A 99 -48.98 23.68 43.60
CA THR A 99 -49.78 23.68 42.36
C THR A 99 -49.25 24.71 41.31
N PRO A 100 -49.88 24.86 40.12
CA PRO A 100 -49.29 24.55 38.82
C PRO A 100 -48.82 25.78 38.02
N ALA A 101 -47.71 25.66 37.30
CA ALA A 101 -47.33 26.61 36.25
C ALA A 101 -47.50 25.99 34.86
N SER A 102 -48.14 26.76 33.99
CA SER A 102 -48.51 26.52 32.59
C SER A 102 -47.42 25.82 31.73
N PRO A 103 -47.76 24.87 30.84
CA PRO A 103 -46.78 24.27 29.94
C PRO A 103 -46.35 25.29 28.89
N SER A 104 -45.10 25.76 29.00
CA SER A 104 -44.40 26.39 27.88
C SER A 104 -44.12 25.36 26.79
N SER A 105 -44.36 25.79 25.56
CA SER A 105 -44.11 25.08 24.31
C SER A 105 -42.80 24.28 24.32
N GLY A 106 -42.90 23.02 23.92
CA GLY A 106 -41.79 22.08 23.86
C GLY A 106 -40.61 22.62 23.03
N SER A 107 -39.45 22.69 23.69
CA SER A 107 -38.16 22.82 23.02
C SER A 107 -37.87 21.48 22.33
N PRO A 108 -37.53 21.45 21.02
CA PRO A 108 -37.15 20.19 20.38
C PRO A 108 -35.89 19.64 21.06
N SER A 109 -36.05 18.50 21.70
CA SER A 109 -34.95 17.67 22.19
C SER A 109 -34.05 17.31 20.99
N SER A 110 -32.86 17.89 20.95
CA SER A 110 -31.82 17.54 19.99
C SER A 110 -31.38 16.11 20.27
N THR A 111 -31.99 15.15 19.59
CA THR A 111 -31.53 13.77 19.55
C THR A 111 -30.11 13.79 18.98
N PRO A 112 -29.08 13.23 19.65
CA PRO A 112 -27.74 13.20 19.09
C PRO A 112 -27.78 12.41 17.78
N SER A 113 -27.44 13.10 16.68
CA SER A 113 -27.32 12.49 15.36
C SER A 113 -26.24 11.41 15.43
N ALA A 114 -26.64 10.14 15.33
CA ALA A 114 -25.69 9.03 15.32
C ALA A 114 -24.74 9.22 14.14
N SER A 115 -23.45 9.41 14.44
CA SER A 115 -22.43 9.47 13.40
C SER A 115 -22.43 8.15 12.64
N ALA A 116 -22.59 8.21 11.31
CA ALA A 116 -22.59 7.02 10.47
C ALA A 116 -21.26 6.26 10.62
N ALA A 117 -21.34 4.93 10.73
CA ALA A 117 -20.15 4.10 10.79
C ALA A 117 -19.30 4.26 9.52
N THR A 118 -18.00 4.38 9.68
CA THR A 118 -17.03 4.47 8.58
C THR A 118 -16.11 3.25 8.54
N TYR A 119 -15.50 3.03 7.38
CA TYR A 119 -14.46 2.04 7.18
C TYR A 119 -13.39 2.56 6.22
N THR A 120 -12.21 1.95 6.25
CA THR A 120 -11.08 2.33 5.40
C THR A 120 -11.09 1.55 4.09
N VAL A 121 -11.01 2.27 2.97
CA VAL A 121 -10.81 1.73 1.64
C VAL A 121 -9.37 2.00 1.21
N THR A 122 -8.71 0.99 0.64
CA THR A 122 -7.38 1.15 0.03
C THR A 122 -7.57 1.33 -1.47
N LEU A 123 -7.06 2.42 -2.01
CA LEU A 123 -7.07 2.77 -3.43
C LEU A 123 -5.64 2.69 -3.94
N TYR A 124 -5.46 2.14 -5.15
CA TYR A 124 -4.15 2.15 -5.80
C TYR A 124 -4.13 3.23 -6.88
N TYR A 125 -3.03 3.98 -6.96
CA TYR A 125 -2.80 5.02 -7.97
C TYR A 125 -1.47 4.80 -8.68
N VAL A 126 -1.36 5.27 -9.92
CA VAL A 126 -0.13 5.18 -10.70
C VAL A 126 0.76 6.38 -10.39
N GLY A 127 2.04 6.17 -10.09
CA GLY A 127 2.98 7.26 -9.93
C GLY A 127 3.34 7.92 -11.26
N VAL A 128 3.30 9.25 -11.34
CA VAL A 128 3.61 10.02 -12.56
C VAL A 128 5.10 10.32 -12.73
N ARG A 129 5.92 9.95 -11.75
CA ARG A 129 7.38 10.10 -11.83
C ARG A 129 7.92 9.35 -13.05
N PRO A 130 9.04 9.80 -13.64
CA PRO A 130 9.67 9.12 -14.79
C PRO A 130 10.25 7.74 -14.42
N ASP A 131 9.40 6.78 -14.09
CA ASP A 131 9.73 5.36 -13.95
C ASP A 131 9.25 4.64 -15.21
N PRO A 132 10.14 3.94 -15.94
CA PRO A 132 9.75 3.18 -17.13
C PRO A 132 8.76 2.05 -16.83
N ARG A 133 8.59 1.65 -15.57
CA ARG A 133 7.69 0.58 -15.14
C ARG A 133 6.29 1.06 -14.76
N GLN A 134 6.13 2.35 -14.46
CA GLN A 134 4.85 2.96 -14.02
C GLN A 134 4.24 2.15 -12.85
N LEU A 135 4.64 2.47 -11.63
CA LEU A 135 4.31 1.66 -10.45
C LEU A 135 3.09 2.19 -9.69
N LEU A 136 2.39 1.28 -9.02
CA LEU A 136 1.27 1.55 -8.14
C LEU A 136 1.72 1.94 -6.73
N PHE A 137 1.03 2.91 -6.17
CA PHE A 137 1.13 3.38 -4.80
C PHE A 137 -0.23 3.25 -4.12
N GLU A 138 -0.25 2.96 -2.82
CA GLU A 138 -1.50 2.86 -2.08
C GLU A 138 -1.83 4.19 -1.38
N GLU A 139 -3.11 4.56 -1.42
CA GLU A 139 -3.70 5.57 -0.54
C GLU A 139 -4.88 4.95 0.22
N ARG A 140 -5.14 5.48 1.42
CA ARG A 140 -6.25 5.00 2.26
C ARG A 140 -7.22 6.13 2.54
N VAL A 141 -8.49 5.88 2.27
CA VAL A 141 -9.58 6.85 2.48
C VAL A 141 -10.64 6.30 3.41
N GLN A 142 -11.23 7.16 4.23
CA GLN A 142 -12.37 6.79 5.06
C GLN A 142 -13.67 6.98 4.28
N ARG A 143 -14.51 5.96 4.30
CA ARG A 143 -15.78 5.92 3.58
C ARG A 143 -16.91 5.52 4.53
N PRO A 144 -18.15 5.97 4.33
CA PRO A 144 -19.31 5.40 5.02
C PRO A 144 -19.44 3.91 4.70
N VAL A 145 -19.84 3.08 5.67
CA VAL A 145 -20.06 1.65 5.42
C VAL A 145 -21.17 1.47 4.37
N PRO A 146 -20.91 0.79 3.23
CA PRO A 146 -21.90 0.65 2.17
C PRO A 146 -23.04 -0.29 2.61
N ALA A 147 -24.26 0.06 2.23
CA ALA A 147 -25.42 -0.81 2.41
C ALA A 147 -25.21 -2.14 1.65
N GLY A 148 -25.75 -3.24 2.20
CA GLY A 148 -25.78 -4.53 1.51
C GLY A 148 -24.42 -5.18 1.27
N LYS A 149 -23.35 -4.79 1.99
CA LYS A 149 -21.98 -5.31 1.84
C LYS A 149 -21.39 -5.11 0.43
N ALA A 150 -21.80 -4.04 -0.26
CA ALA A 150 -21.32 -3.71 -1.60
C ALA A 150 -19.89 -3.12 -1.63
N VAL A 151 -18.95 -3.74 -0.90
CA VAL A 151 -17.58 -3.22 -0.68
C VAL A 151 -16.77 -3.12 -1.97
N ILE A 152 -16.95 -4.06 -2.91
CA ILE A 152 -16.30 -4.00 -4.23
C ILE A 152 -16.83 -2.81 -5.03
N ARG A 153 -18.15 -2.61 -5.02
CA ARG A 153 -18.80 -1.48 -5.71
C ARG A 153 -18.29 -0.17 -5.14
N ASP A 154 -18.28 -0.03 -3.82
CA ASP A 154 -17.81 1.19 -3.15
C ASP A 154 -16.32 1.44 -3.41
N ALA A 155 -15.46 0.42 -3.39
CA ALA A 155 -14.03 0.58 -3.65
C ALA A 155 -13.73 1.02 -5.09
N VAL A 156 -14.40 0.42 -6.08
CA VAL A 156 -14.24 0.82 -7.49
C VAL A 156 -14.81 2.21 -7.74
N THR A 157 -16.00 2.52 -7.19
CA THR A 157 -16.55 3.88 -7.26
C THR A 157 -15.61 4.89 -6.61
N ALA A 158 -15.06 4.59 -5.43
CA ALA A 158 -14.11 5.46 -4.75
C ALA A 158 -12.84 5.69 -5.59
N LEU A 159 -12.29 4.66 -6.24
CA LEU A 159 -11.13 4.82 -7.14
C LEU A 159 -11.40 5.77 -8.30
N LEU A 160 -12.60 5.67 -8.91
CA LEU A 160 -12.97 6.47 -10.08
C LEU A 160 -13.32 7.92 -9.74
N GLU A 161 -13.80 8.18 -8.51
CA GLU A 161 -14.26 9.50 -8.08
C GLU A 161 -13.24 10.27 -7.24
N THR A 162 -12.31 9.58 -6.59
CA THR A 162 -11.36 10.20 -5.66
C THR A 162 -10.09 10.61 -6.40
N THR A 163 -9.82 11.92 -6.44
CA THR A 163 -8.51 12.45 -6.81
C THR A 163 -7.48 12.01 -5.76
N PRO A 164 -6.31 11.47 -6.14
CA PRO A 164 -5.26 11.13 -5.18
C PRO A 164 -4.85 12.36 -4.38
N SER A 165 -4.54 12.13 -3.10
CA SER A 165 -4.06 13.20 -2.22
C SER A 165 -2.62 13.63 -2.56
N ASP A 166 -1.81 12.68 -3.05
CA ASP A 166 -0.47 12.97 -3.52
C ASP A 166 -0.48 13.59 -4.93
N PRO A 167 0.14 14.77 -5.14
CA PRO A 167 0.21 15.40 -6.45
C PRO A 167 1.02 14.61 -7.48
N ASP A 168 1.87 13.66 -7.06
CA ASP A 168 2.64 12.81 -7.97
C ASP A 168 2.01 11.43 -8.24
N TYR A 169 0.79 11.22 -7.75
CA TYR A 169 -0.05 10.08 -8.09
C TYR A 169 -1.13 10.46 -9.10
N THR A 170 -1.57 9.51 -9.90
CA THR A 170 -2.61 9.72 -10.90
C THR A 170 -3.48 8.50 -11.13
N SER A 171 -4.59 8.74 -11.82
CA SER A 171 -5.45 7.72 -12.41
C SER A 171 -5.61 8.05 -13.88
N TYR A 172 -5.37 7.07 -14.75
CA TYR A 172 -5.52 7.22 -16.19
C TYR A 172 -6.94 6.91 -16.67
N TRP A 173 -7.83 6.50 -15.76
CA TRP A 173 -9.25 6.37 -16.05
C TRP A 173 -9.84 7.74 -16.39
N PRO A 174 -10.55 7.89 -17.52
CA PRO A 174 -11.12 9.17 -17.93
C PRO A 174 -12.05 9.76 -16.88
N GLN A 175 -12.00 11.09 -16.70
CA GLN A 175 -12.99 11.76 -15.85
C GLN A 175 -14.40 11.47 -16.37
N GLY A 176 -15.32 11.13 -15.46
CA GLY A 176 -16.67 10.73 -15.80
C GLY A 176 -16.83 9.24 -16.13
N THR A 177 -15.77 8.44 -16.03
CA THR A 177 -15.89 6.97 -15.99
C THR A 177 -16.72 6.58 -14.77
N THR A 178 -17.74 5.75 -14.94
CA THR A 178 -18.60 5.29 -13.83
C THR A 178 -18.75 3.78 -13.83
N LEU A 179 -18.90 3.21 -12.64
CA LEU A 179 -19.21 1.80 -12.46
C LEU A 179 -20.70 1.53 -12.69
N THR A 180 -21.03 0.75 -13.72
CA THR A 180 -22.41 0.36 -14.02
C THR A 180 -22.76 -1.00 -13.42
N GLY A 181 -21.79 -1.91 -13.31
CA GLY A 181 -22.00 -3.27 -12.81
C GLY A 181 -20.76 -3.84 -12.12
N ALA A 182 -20.97 -4.59 -11.04
CA ALA A 182 -19.93 -5.37 -10.37
C ALA A 182 -20.54 -6.67 -9.85
N THR A 183 -20.05 -7.80 -10.35
CA THR A 183 -20.45 -9.13 -9.88
C THR A 183 -19.21 -9.98 -9.60
N VAL A 184 -19.34 -10.98 -8.73
CA VAL A 184 -18.24 -11.89 -8.40
C VAL A 184 -18.71 -13.31 -8.61
N HIS A 185 -17.92 -14.07 -9.37
CA HIS A 185 -18.04 -15.50 -9.57
C HIS A 185 -16.77 -16.16 -9.04
N ASP A 186 -16.88 -16.91 -7.95
CA ASP A 186 -15.75 -17.51 -7.22
C ASP A 186 -14.67 -16.49 -6.83
N THR A 187 -13.56 -16.45 -7.59
CA THR A 187 -12.40 -15.56 -7.39
C THR A 187 -12.26 -14.53 -8.50
N THR A 188 -13.24 -14.43 -9.40
CA THR A 188 -13.25 -13.54 -10.56
C THR A 188 -14.31 -12.46 -10.41
N ALA A 189 -13.92 -11.19 -10.47
CA ALA A 189 -14.86 -10.07 -10.55
C ALA A 189 -15.18 -9.73 -12.01
N ILE A 190 -16.45 -9.61 -12.36
CA ILE A 190 -16.87 -9.01 -13.63
C ILE A 190 -17.21 -7.55 -13.34
N ILE A 191 -16.45 -6.64 -13.94
CA ILE A 191 -16.57 -5.20 -13.74
C ILE A 191 -17.05 -4.55 -15.04
N GLU A 192 -18.16 -3.83 -14.96
CA GLU A 192 -18.74 -3.11 -16.08
C GLU A 192 -18.63 -1.62 -15.81
N LEU A 193 -17.88 -0.92 -16.65
CA LEU A 193 -17.72 0.52 -16.61
C LEU A 193 -18.48 1.15 -17.78
N SER A 194 -18.96 2.36 -17.57
CA SER A 194 -19.28 3.28 -18.67
C SER A 194 -18.25 4.39 -18.72
N MET A 195 -17.84 4.74 -19.94
CA MET A 195 -16.94 5.86 -20.20
C MET A 195 -17.65 6.86 -21.09
N PRO A 196 -17.43 8.17 -20.88
CA PRO A 196 -17.92 9.18 -21.81
C PRO A 196 -17.27 8.96 -23.19
N GLU A 197 -18.10 8.60 -24.17
CA GLU A 197 -17.69 8.46 -25.56
C GLU A 197 -17.25 9.82 -26.12
N THR A 198 -16.13 9.86 -26.85
CA THR A 198 -15.97 10.84 -27.92
C THR A 198 -16.22 10.15 -29.27
N SER A 199 -17.45 10.32 -29.75
CA SER A 199 -17.96 9.99 -31.09
C SER A 199 -18.27 8.50 -31.40
N PRO A 200 -19.47 8.20 -31.95
CA PRO A 200 -20.01 6.84 -32.11
C PRO A 200 -19.43 6.01 -33.27
N SER A 201 -18.24 6.35 -33.77
CA SER A 201 -17.61 5.68 -34.92
C SER A 201 -16.30 4.97 -34.60
N THR A 202 -15.92 4.91 -33.32
CA THR A 202 -14.66 4.33 -32.87
C THR A 202 -14.94 2.95 -32.28
N THR A 203 -14.26 1.91 -32.76
CA THR A 203 -14.31 0.58 -32.15
C THR A 203 -13.94 0.64 -30.66
N PRO A 204 -14.52 -0.21 -29.78
CA PRO A 204 -14.25 -0.20 -28.34
C PRO A 204 -12.75 -0.31 -27.96
N SER A 205 -11.91 -0.80 -28.88
CA SER A 205 -10.45 -0.88 -28.73
C SER A 205 -9.71 0.46 -28.71
N GLU A 206 -10.35 1.57 -29.12
CA GLU A 206 -9.78 2.91 -29.09
C GLU A 206 -10.75 3.86 -28.39
N VAL A 207 -10.84 3.78 -27.06
CA VAL A 207 -11.56 4.80 -26.27
C VAL A 207 -10.70 6.07 -26.25
N PRO A 208 -11.10 7.17 -26.94
CA PRO A 208 -10.37 8.43 -26.85
C PRO A 208 -10.95 9.18 -25.66
N ALA A 209 -10.29 9.09 -24.50
CA ALA A 209 -10.46 10.15 -23.51
C ALA A 209 -9.88 11.45 -24.07
N SER A 210 -10.28 12.61 -23.54
CA SER A 210 -9.59 13.86 -23.87
C SER A 210 -9.11 14.54 -22.58
N PRO A 211 -7.79 14.70 -22.40
CA PRO A 211 -6.73 14.12 -23.23
C PRO A 211 -6.75 12.59 -23.15
N ALA A 212 -6.39 11.91 -24.25
CA ALA A 212 -6.34 10.45 -24.27
C ALA A 212 -5.27 9.99 -23.27
N PRO A 213 -5.50 8.88 -22.54
CA PRO A 213 -4.47 8.37 -21.66
C PRO A 213 -3.25 8.02 -22.51
N PRO A 214 -2.02 8.27 -22.02
CA PRO A 214 -0.82 7.94 -22.78
C PRO A 214 -0.84 6.46 -23.19
N ALA A 215 -0.45 6.18 -24.44
CA ALA A 215 -0.38 4.81 -24.94
C ALA A 215 0.62 3.98 -24.11
N GLY A 216 0.33 2.70 -23.89
CA GLY A 216 1.19 1.77 -23.14
C GLY A 216 0.96 1.74 -21.63
N LEU A 217 -0.19 2.26 -21.17
CA LEU A 217 -0.57 2.31 -19.75
C LEU A 217 -1.77 1.41 -19.41
N GLY A 218 -2.27 0.66 -20.38
CA GLY A 218 -3.47 -0.17 -20.19
C GLY A 218 -3.23 -1.27 -19.16
N ALA A 219 -2.07 -1.92 -19.24
CA ALA A 219 -1.74 -2.99 -18.30
C ALA A 219 -1.74 -2.50 -16.84
N ILE A 220 -1.09 -1.36 -16.56
CA ILE A 220 -0.98 -0.85 -15.19
C ILE A 220 -2.33 -0.37 -14.63
N SER A 221 -3.21 0.21 -15.44
CA SER A 221 -4.50 0.68 -14.93
C SER A 221 -5.55 -0.40 -14.75
N VAL A 222 -5.45 -1.49 -15.51
CA VAL A 222 -6.22 -2.68 -15.17
C VAL A 222 -5.73 -3.26 -13.84
N GLN A 223 -4.41 -3.28 -13.59
CA GLN A 223 -3.87 -3.68 -12.29
C GLN A 223 -4.29 -2.71 -11.17
N GLN A 224 -4.32 -1.40 -11.42
CA GLN A 224 -4.83 -0.39 -10.48
C GLN A 224 -6.24 -0.75 -9.99
N LEU A 225 -7.13 -1.08 -10.92
CA LEU A 225 -8.50 -1.47 -10.63
C LEU A 225 -8.56 -2.81 -9.88
N LEU A 226 -7.86 -3.83 -10.37
CA LEU A 226 -7.87 -5.17 -9.78
C LEU A 226 -7.26 -5.20 -8.37
N TYR A 227 -6.17 -4.48 -8.11
CA TYR A 227 -5.58 -4.39 -6.78
C TYR A 227 -6.48 -3.62 -5.79
N THR A 228 -7.19 -2.60 -6.27
CA THR A 228 -8.20 -1.91 -5.44
C THR A 228 -9.34 -2.86 -5.07
N ILE A 229 -9.82 -3.68 -6.02
CA ILE A 229 -10.84 -4.71 -5.76
C ILE A 229 -10.30 -5.76 -4.79
N HIS A 230 -9.06 -6.24 -5.00
CA HIS A 230 -8.44 -7.25 -4.16
C HIS A 230 -8.27 -6.75 -2.71
N ALA A 231 -7.87 -5.49 -2.51
CA ALA A 231 -7.77 -4.92 -1.16
C ALA A 231 -9.12 -4.86 -0.44
N ALA A 232 -10.22 -4.60 -1.17
CA ALA A 232 -11.57 -4.62 -0.61
C ALA A 232 -12.12 -6.05 -0.42
N ALA A 233 -11.72 -6.99 -1.26
CA ALA A 233 -12.18 -8.38 -1.27
C ALA A 233 -11.02 -9.34 -1.61
N PRO A 234 -10.21 -9.77 -0.62
CA PRO A 234 -8.98 -10.54 -0.85
C PRO A 234 -9.14 -11.91 -1.54
N LYS A 235 -10.37 -12.42 -1.63
CA LYS A 235 -10.66 -13.66 -2.38
C LYS A 235 -10.72 -13.44 -3.90
N VAL A 236 -10.91 -12.20 -4.34
CA VAL A 236 -10.91 -11.86 -5.77
C VAL A 236 -9.46 -11.75 -6.22
N THR A 237 -9.05 -12.59 -7.16
CA THR A 237 -7.67 -12.65 -7.68
C THR A 237 -7.60 -12.43 -9.18
N SER A 238 -8.75 -12.28 -9.84
CA SER A 238 -8.84 -11.98 -11.26
C SER A 238 -10.07 -11.14 -11.60
N MET A 239 -10.06 -10.51 -12.77
CA MET A 239 -11.14 -9.63 -13.23
C MET A 239 -11.39 -9.75 -14.74
N GLU A 240 -12.67 -9.75 -15.11
CA GLU A 240 -13.13 -9.47 -16.47
C GLU A 240 -13.60 -8.03 -16.53
N LEU A 241 -13.13 -7.28 -17.53
CA LEU A 241 -13.45 -5.86 -17.70
C LEU A 241 -14.31 -5.66 -18.94
N ARG A 242 -15.46 -4.99 -18.75
CA ARG A 242 -16.30 -4.51 -19.83
C ARG A 242 -16.40 -3.00 -19.78
N ILE A 243 -16.35 -2.36 -20.95
CA ILE A 243 -16.53 -0.92 -21.11
C ILE A 243 -17.66 -0.68 -22.11
N ASN A 244 -18.65 0.15 -21.73
CA ASN A 244 -19.81 0.48 -22.56
C ASN A 244 -20.55 -0.77 -23.09
N GLY A 245 -20.59 -1.83 -22.28
CA GLY A 245 -21.24 -3.11 -22.61
C GLY A 245 -20.44 -4.04 -23.53
N SER A 246 -19.19 -3.71 -23.88
CA SER A 246 -18.31 -4.55 -24.70
C SER A 246 -17.17 -5.13 -23.87
N ASP A 247 -16.77 -6.37 -24.18
CA ASP A 247 -15.55 -6.98 -23.63
C ASP A 247 -14.31 -6.23 -24.15
N VAL A 248 -13.28 -6.13 -23.31
CA VAL A 248 -12.10 -5.28 -23.56
C VAL A 248 -10.87 -6.16 -23.64
N THR A 249 -10.33 -6.33 -24.85
CA THR A 249 -9.09 -7.08 -25.07
C THR A 249 -7.87 -6.17 -25.27
N THR A 250 -8.11 -4.87 -25.41
CA THR A 250 -7.08 -3.84 -25.53
C THR A 250 -7.47 -2.59 -24.76
N LEU A 251 -6.56 -2.02 -23.97
CA LEU A 251 -6.76 -0.76 -23.25
C LEU A 251 -5.55 0.15 -23.47
N TRP A 252 -5.78 1.38 -23.93
CA TRP A 252 -4.75 2.40 -24.19
C TRP A 252 -3.51 1.87 -24.92
N GLY A 253 -3.73 1.04 -25.94
CA GLY A 253 -2.66 0.47 -26.77
C GLY A 253 -2.01 -0.81 -26.23
N ASP A 254 -2.31 -1.24 -25.01
CA ASP A 254 -1.86 -2.54 -24.48
C ASP A 254 -2.92 -3.62 -24.70
N THR A 255 -2.47 -4.83 -25.06
CA THR A 255 -3.32 -6.02 -24.99
C THR A 255 -3.50 -6.45 -23.54
N ILE A 256 -4.73 -6.75 -23.14
CA ILE A 256 -5.05 -7.28 -21.82
C ILE A 256 -5.59 -8.71 -21.93
N SER A 257 -5.19 -9.58 -21.00
CA SER A 257 -5.63 -10.96 -20.94
C SER A 257 -7.03 -11.06 -20.31
N GLU A 258 -7.86 -12.01 -20.75
CA GLU A 258 -9.17 -12.26 -20.13
C GLU A 258 -9.23 -13.70 -19.55
N PRO A 259 -9.57 -13.87 -18.26
CA PRO A 259 -9.63 -12.83 -17.22
C PRO A 259 -8.23 -12.29 -16.88
N VAL A 260 -8.17 -11.04 -16.43
CA VAL A 260 -6.93 -10.42 -15.97
C VAL A 260 -6.60 -10.95 -14.58
N ALA A 261 -5.43 -11.55 -14.41
CA ALA A 261 -4.93 -11.98 -13.10
C ALA A 261 -4.12 -10.86 -12.41
N LEU A 262 -4.02 -10.95 -11.08
CA LEU A 262 -3.07 -10.11 -10.32
C LEU A 262 -1.65 -10.37 -10.82
N ALA A 263 -0.96 -9.30 -11.21
CA ALA A 263 0.47 -9.38 -11.47
C ALA A 263 1.23 -9.62 -10.14
N PRO A 264 2.49 -10.07 -10.16
CA PRO A 264 3.30 -10.10 -8.95
C PRO A 264 3.53 -8.70 -8.39
N ALA A 265 3.46 -8.52 -7.07
CA ALA A 265 3.65 -7.22 -6.42
C ALA A 265 4.94 -6.52 -6.86
N MET A 266 6.07 -7.23 -6.93
CA MET A 266 7.36 -6.67 -7.38
C MET A 266 7.36 -6.11 -8.82
N GLU A 267 6.34 -6.45 -9.62
CA GLU A 267 6.18 -5.99 -10.99
C GLU A 267 5.41 -4.68 -11.12
N VAL A 268 4.44 -4.48 -10.24
CA VAL A 268 3.47 -3.39 -10.36
C VAL A 268 3.46 -2.44 -9.19
N PHE A 269 3.95 -2.81 -8.02
CA PHE A 269 4.01 -1.96 -6.83
C PHE A 269 5.31 -1.17 -6.83
N SER A 270 5.26 0.07 -6.34
CA SER A 270 6.49 0.79 -6.01
C SER A 270 7.30 0.00 -4.98
N HIS A 271 8.63 0.00 -5.10
CA HIS A 271 9.44 -0.82 -4.20
C HIS A 271 9.63 -0.16 -2.84
N VAL A 272 9.40 1.15 -2.73
CA VAL A 272 9.27 1.87 -1.47
C VAL A 272 8.14 2.89 -1.61
N TRP A 273 7.29 2.98 -0.60
CA TRP A 273 6.37 4.11 -0.44
C TRP A 273 5.99 4.35 1.02
N ILE A 274 5.52 5.56 1.30
CA ILE A 274 5.07 6.06 2.61
C ILE A 274 3.54 5.97 2.65
N THR A 275 3.00 5.34 3.70
CA THR A 275 1.56 5.20 3.93
C THR A 275 1.02 6.11 5.02
N SER A 276 1.91 6.60 5.90
CA SER A 276 1.58 7.61 6.89
C SER A 276 2.87 8.31 7.35
N PRO A 277 2.85 9.63 7.55
CA PRO A 277 1.74 10.56 7.26
C PRO A 277 1.32 10.61 5.78
N THR A 278 0.10 11.05 5.50
CA THR A 278 -0.36 11.29 4.11
C THR A 278 0.13 12.65 3.61
N GLU A 279 0.06 12.87 2.30
CA GLU A 279 0.44 14.16 1.71
C GLU A 279 -0.37 15.31 2.33
N GLY A 280 0.32 16.41 2.63
CA GLY A 280 -0.25 17.61 3.23
C GLY A 280 -0.75 17.44 4.67
N GLN A 281 -0.52 16.30 5.32
CA GLN A 281 -1.08 16.03 6.64
C GLN A 281 -0.59 17.05 7.69
N VAL A 282 -1.53 17.63 8.43
CA VAL A 282 -1.27 18.47 9.59
C VAL A 282 -1.33 17.63 10.86
N ILE A 283 -0.25 17.64 11.64
CA ILE A 283 -0.12 16.90 12.89
C ILE A 283 -0.05 17.90 14.04
N ALA A 284 -0.98 17.81 14.98
CA ALA A 284 -1.00 18.67 16.16
C ALA A 284 0.15 18.29 17.10
N ALA A 285 0.83 19.30 17.64
CA ALA A 285 1.91 19.06 18.58
C ALA A 285 1.41 18.47 19.89
N SER A 286 2.19 17.54 20.46
CA SER A 286 1.88 16.88 21.74
C SER A 286 2.19 17.75 22.98
N GLY A 287 2.62 19.00 22.78
CA GLY A 287 3.03 19.92 23.84
C GLY A 287 3.99 21.00 23.33
N SER A 288 4.83 21.52 24.22
CA SER A 288 5.82 22.57 23.93
C SER A 288 7.15 22.06 23.35
N GLY A 289 7.33 20.74 23.24
CA GLY A 289 8.55 20.12 22.68
C GLY A 289 8.31 19.42 21.34
N PRO A 290 9.34 18.73 20.82
CA PRO A 290 9.23 17.96 19.59
C PRO A 290 8.08 16.95 19.64
N THR A 291 7.33 16.88 18.56
CA THR A 291 6.24 15.92 18.38
C THR A 291 6.80 14.63 17.78
N PRO A 292 6.57 13.45 18.41
CA PRO A 292 6.99 12.19 17.83
C PRO A 292 6.10 11.85 16.62
N VAL A 293 6.68 11.95 15.42
CA VAL A 293 5.99 11.62 14.18
C VAL A 293 6.34 10.20 13.79
N ARG A 294 5.33 9.32 13.78
CA ARG A 294 5.48 7.96 13.30
C ARG A 294 5.32 7.94 11.78
N ILE A 295 6.39 7.59 11.10
CA ILE A 295 6.44 7.38 9.66
C ILE A 295 6.31 5.87 9.41
N THR A 296 5.47 5.50 8.46
CA THR A 296 5.20 4.11 8.08
C THR A 296 5.10 4.00 6.58
N GLY A 297 5.39 2.83 6.07
CA GLY A 297 5.22 2.54 4.67
C GLY A 297 5.32 1.07 4.35
N LYS A 298 5.36 0.77 3.06
CA LYS A 298 5.61 -0.58 2.54
C LYS A 298 6.86 -0.57 1.69
N ALA A 299 7.52 -1.72 1.62
CA ALA A 299 8.69 -1.89 0.79
C ALA A 299 8.90 -3.33 0.30
N ILE A 300 9.47 -3.45 -0.90
CA ILE A 300 9.96 -4.66 -1.56
C ILE A 300 11.41 -4.37 -1.98
N VAL A 301 12.34 -4.39 -1.02
CA VAL A 301 13.73 -3.92 -1.21
C VAL A 301 14.75 -5.00 -0.92
N PHE A 302 15.92 -4.90 -1.55
CA PHE A 302 17.03 -5.82 -1.32
C PHE A 302 17.49 -5.75 0.15
N GLU A 303 17.71 -6.91 0.77
CA GLU A 303 18.10 -7.04 2.18
C GLU A 303 17.16 -6.37 3.20
N GLY A 304 15.94 -6.01 2.78
CA GLY A 304 14.92 -5.45 3.69
C GLY A 304 15.26 -4.07 4.26
N THR A 305 16.13 -3.30 3.62
CA THR A 305 16.55 -1.99 4.15
C THR A 305 15.93 -0.82 3.38
N VAL A 306 15.13 -0.01 4.08
CA VAL A 306 14.55 1.25 3.58
C VAL A 306 15.30 2.43 4.16
N ASN A 307 15.80 3.33 3.32
CA ASN A 307 16.45 4.56 3.74
C ASN A 307 15.42 5.68 3.82
N TRP A 308 15.60 6.62 4.74
CA TRP A 308 14.70 7.76 4.87
C TRP A 308 15.43 9.04 5.28
N ASP A 309 14.89 10.16 4.82
CA ASP A 309 15.28 11.51 5.21
C ASP A 309 14.05 12.32 5.63
N VAL A 310 14.23 13.24 6.57
CA VAL A 310 13.26 14.32 6.84
C VAL A 310 13.96 15.64 6.57
N LEU A 311 13.30 16.49 5.79
CA LEU A 311 13.81 17.76 5.32
C LEU A 311 12.97 18.91 5.84
N ARG A 312 13.63 20.02 6.11
CA ARG A 312 12.99 21.33 6.31
C ARG A 312 13.56 22.27 5.25
N GLY A 313 12.77 22.57 4.22
CA GLY A 313 13.30 23.14 2.97
C GLY A 313 14.29 22.15 2.34
N ASP A 314 15.47 22.62 1.97
CA ASP A 314 16.51 21.76 1.37
C ASP A 314 17.43 21.08 2.41
N GLN A 315 17.27 21.42 3.70
CA GLN A 315 18.13 20.89 4.75
C GLN A 315 17.58 19.57 5.30
N VAL A 316 18.39 18.51 5.26
CA VAL A 316 18.10 17.26 5.97
C VAL A 316 18.27 17.49 7.48
N VAL A 317 17.17 17.37 8.23
CA VAL A 317 17.12 17.57 9.69
C VAL A 317 17.11 16.25 10.46
N ALA A 318 16.72 15.16 9.81
CA ALA A 318 16.84 13.79 10.34
C ALA A 318 17.03 12.81 9.19
N ARG A 319 17.71 11.68 9.44
CA ARG A 319 17.85 10.59 8.47
C ARG A 319 18.10 9.26 9.17
N GLY A 320 17.89 8.16 8.46
CA GLY A 320 18.22 6.84 8.95
C GLY A 320 17.81 5.73 8.01
N ALA A 321 17.71 4.53 8.57
CA ALA A 321 17.18 3.37 7.87
C ALA A 321 16.15 2.64 8.75
N ALA A 322 15.22 1.95 8.10
CA ALA A 322 14.23 1.07 8.71
C ALA A 322 14.32 -0.32 8.06
N GLN A 323 13.95 -1.35 8.83
CA GLN A 323 13.93 -2.74 8.36
C GLN A 323 12.52 -3.13 7.92
N THR A 324 12.46 -4.01 6.92
CA THR A 324 11.27 -4.71 6.43
C THR A 324 11.62 -6.18 6.17
N VAL A 325 10.67 -6.99 5.69
CA VAL A 325 10.84 -8.43 5.44
C VAL A 325 11.87 -8.74 4.35
N GLY A 326 12.07 -7.82 3.41
CA GLY A 326 13.00 -7.97 2.28
C GLY A 326 12.37 -8.63 1.05
N ALA A 327 12.83 -8.21 -0.12
CA ALA A 327 12.39 -8.76 -1.39
C ALA A 327 12.65 -10.28 -1.47
N PRO A 328 11.76 -11.06 -2.12
CA PRO A 328 10.65 -10.62 -2.98
C PRO A 328 9.36 -10.24 -2.25
N GLU A 329 9.31 -10.44 -0.93
CA GLU A 329 8.11 -10.16 -0.14
C GLU A 329 7.95 -8.65 0.10
N GLN A 330 6.70 -8.18 0.08
CA GLN A 330 6.38 -6.85 0.53
C GLN A 330 6.18 -6.87 2.05
N GLY A 331 6.87 -5.99 2.75
CA GLY A 331 6.68 -5.83 4.19
C GLY A 331 6.47 -4.38 4.57
N ASP A 332 5.90 -4.20 5.76
CA ASP A 332 5.75 -2.89 6.37
C ASP A 332 7.08 -2.44 7.00
N TRP A 333 7.36 -1.14 6.95
CA TRP A 333 8.45 -0.51 7.68
C TRP A 333 7.92 0.66 8.51
N SER A 334 8.64 1.01 9.58
CA SER A 334 8.27 2.15 10.42
C SER A 334 9.45 2.74 11.15
N VAL A 335 9.41 4.07 11.34
CA VAL A 335 10.32 4.82 12.18
C VAL A 335 9.54 5.92 12.91
N THR A 336 10.05 6.38 14.06
CA THR A 336 9.51 7.54 14.76
C THR A 336 10.58 8.62 14.85
N VAL A 337 10.25 9.84 14.43
CA VAL A 337 11.17 10.97 14.40
C VAL A 337 10.58 12.12 15.23
N PRO A 338 11.32 12.68 16.21
CA PRO A 338 10.87 13.87 16.92
C PRO A 338 11.04 15.11 16.04
N LEU A 339 9.93 15.81 15.77
CA LEU A 339 9.92 17.02 14.92
C LEU A 339 9.33 18.21 15.67
N GLU A 340 10.05 19.32 15.67
CA GLU A 340 9.55 20.62 16.15
C GLU A 340 8.39 21.13 15.26
N PRO A 341 7.56 22.07 15.72
CA PRO A 341 6.61 22.75 14.85
C PRO A 341 7.26 23.31 13.56
N GLY A 342 6.57 23.16 12.43
CA GLY A 342 7.06 23.58 11.11
C GLY A 342 6.63 22.65 9.98
N SER A 343 7.00 23.00 8.75
CA SER A 343 6.73 22.20 7.54
C SER A 343 7.94 21.36 7.15
N TYR A 344 7.68 20.14 6.69
CA TYR A 344 8.72 19.16 6.36
C TYR A 344 8.36 18.36 5.11
N THR A 345 9.39 17.83 4.45
CA THR A 345 9.27 16.77 3.45
C THR A 345 9.92 15.52 3.99
N ILE A 346 9.15 14.44 4.08
CA ILE A 346 9.64 13.10 4.40
C ILE A 346 9.98 12.41 3.08
N ARG A 347 11.12 11.73 3.00
CA ARG A 347 11.51 10.90 1.86
C ARG A 347 11.82 9.50 2.33
N ALA A 348 11.42 8.49 1.57
CA ALA A 348 11.78 7.09 1.76
C ALA A 348 12.24 6.52 0.42
N TYR A 349 13.32 5.72 0.43
CA TYR A 349 13.93 5.23 -0.79
C TYR A 349 14.82 4.00 -0.55
N GLU A 350 15.20 3.33 -1.63
CA GLU A 350 16.28 2.34 -1.63
C GLU A 350 17.57 2.99 -2.13
N ILE A 351 18.71 2.57 -1.58
CA ILE A 351 20.03 2.89 -2.15
C ILE A 351 20.47 1.70 -2.98
N SER A 352 20.71 1.91 -4.27
CA SER A 352 21.13 0.86 -5.18
C SER A 352 22.47 0.27 -4.73
N ALA A 353 22.48 -1.03 -4.42
CA ALA A 353 23.72 -1.75 -4.11
C ALA A 353 24.73 -1.75 -5.28
N LYS A 354 24.27 -1.43 -6.50
CA LYS A 354 25.09 -1.40 -7.70
C LYS A 354 25.99 -0.16 -7.79
N ASP A 355 25.45 1.01 -7.48
CA ASP A 355 26.12 2.28 -7.72
C ASP A 355 25.87 3.37 -6.65
N GLY A 356 25.15 3.04 -5.58
CA GLY A 356 24.82 3.96 -4.49
C GLY A 356 23.78 5.03 -4.85
N SER A 357 23.17 4.96 -6.03
CA SER A 357 22.11 5.91 -6.41
C SER A 357 20.82 5.67 -5.62
N ILE A 358 20.04 6.74 -5.44
CA ILE A 358 18.69 6.65 -4.87
C ILE A 358 17.74 6.06 -5.92
N THR A 359 17.00 5.02 -5.54
CA THR A 359 15.97 4.38 -6.36
C THR A 359 14.66 4.27 -5.58
N TYR A 360 13.55 4.21 -6.31
CA TYR A 360 12.21 4.04 -5.74
C TYR A 360 11.85 5.06 -4.66
N LEU A 361 12.23 6.32 -4.88
CA LEU A 361 11.93 7.38 -3.95
C LEU A 361 10.42 7.63 -3.89
N ASP A 362 9.92 7.76 -2.68
CA ASP A 362 8.61 8.31 -2.36
C ASP A 362 8.76 9.41 -1.32
N ASP A 363 7.92 10.43 -1.39
CA ASP A 363 7.99 11.58 -0.51
C ASP A 363 6.61 12.08 -0.10
N LYS A 364 6.54 12.72 1.06
CA LYS A 364 5.33 13.34 1.61
C LYS A 364 5.65 14.67 2.27
N THR A 365 4.88 15.70 1.96
CA THR A 365 4.92 16.98 2.68
C THR A 365 3.98 16.94 3.87
N ILE A 366 4.45 17.40 5.04
CA ILE A 366 3.65 17.47 6.26
C ILE A 366 3.85 18.79 6.99
N THR A 367 2.94 19.11 7.90
CA THR A 367 3.10 20.24 8.83
C THR A 367 2.86 19.81 10.27
N ILE A 368 3.80 20.15 11.14
CA ILE A 368 3.64 20.04 12.59
C ILE A 368 3.12 21.37 13.11
N GLN A 369 1.87 21.39 13.57
CA GLN A 369 1.23 22.58 14.10
C GLN A 369 1.57 22.75 15.58
N ALA A 370 2.01 23.95 15.96
CA ALA A 370 2.28 24.27 17.36
C ALA A 370 1.04 24.08 18.24
N ALA A 371 1.23 23.64 19.48
CA ALA A 371 0.15 23.54 20.44
C ALA A 371 -0.43 24.93 20.72
N THR A 372 -1.76 25.07 20.66
CA THR A 372 -2.42 26.30 21.10
C THR A 372 -2.20 26.45 22.60
N PRO A 373 -1.74 27.61 23.10
CA PRO A 373 -1.68 27.85 24.54
C PRO A 373 -3.07 27.69 25.13
N THR A 374 -3.23 26.82 26.13
CA THR A 374 -4.44 26.81 26.97
C THR A 374 -4.44 28.08 27.81
N SER A 375 -5.43 28.95 27.58
CA SER A 375 -5.65 30.21 28.31
C SER A 375 -5.99 30.02 29.77
#